data_AF-A0A356UIW5-F1
#
_entry.id   AF-A0A356UIW5-F1
#
_cell.length_a   1.000
_cell.length_b   1.000
_cell.length_c   1.000
_cell.angle_alpha   90.00
_cell.angle_beta   90.00
_cell.angle_gamma   90.00
#
_symmetry.space_group_name_H-M   'P 1'
#
loop_
_entity.id
_entity.type
_entity.pdbx_description
1 polymer ?
#
loop_
_entity_poly.entity_id
_entity_poly.type
_entity_poly.pdbx_seq_one_letter_code
_entity_poly.pdbx_strand_id
1 'polypeptide(L)'
;MLKEATKKLILAGIGMFSLTREKAEQIIKELVERGQVNKDEAKGLLDELMARGEKERTALGQFMRKEFEKMQGELGLVNKKEL
;
A
#
# COMPACT_ATOMS: atom_id res chain seq x y z
N MET A 1 14.08 19.60 8.72
CA MET A 1 13.51 18.40 9.35
C MET A 1 12.12 18.04 8.81
N LEU A 2 11.09 18.91 8.90
CA LEU A 2 9.73 18.57 8.43
C LEU A 2 9.64 18.25 6.92
N LYS A 3 10.31 19.03 6.05
CA LYS A 3 10.33 18.83 4.59
C LYS A 3 10.84 17.46 4.14
N GLU A 4 11.82 16.89 4.84
CA GLU A 4 12.37 15.56 4.51
C GLU A 4 11.40 14.45 4.89
N ALA A 5 10.72 14.57 6.04
CA ALA A 5 9.72 13.61 6.48
C ALA A 5 8.52 13.57 5.51
N THR A 6 8.06 14.72 5.03
CA THR A 6 6.97 14.78 4.03
C THR A 6 7.39 14.14 2.72
N LYS A 7 8.60 14.44 2.24
CA LYS A 7 9.13 13.87 0.99
C LYS A 7 9.29 12.36 1.09
N LYS A 8 9.77 11.86 2.24
CA LYS A 8 9.86 10.41 2.53
C LYS A 8 8.49 9.75 2.61
N LEU A 9 7.50 10.38 3.24
CA LEU A 9 6.12 9.86 3.28
C LEU A 9 5.49 9.78 1.89
N ILE A 10 5.68 10.80 1.06
CA ILE A 10 5.19 10.81 -0.33
C ILE A 10 5.89 9.73 -1.15
N LEU A 11 7.22 9.61 -1.06
CA LEU A 11 7.98 8.55 -1.74
C LEU A 11 7.60 7.15 -1.26
N ALA A 12 7.40 6.96 0.04
CA ALA A 12 6.95 5.69 0.60
C ALA A 12 5.53 5.35 0.15
N GLY A 13 4.63 6.33 0.12
CA GLY A 13 3.29 6.18 -0.46
C GLY A 13 3.36 5.78 -1.93
N ILE A 14 4.14 6.50 -2.74
CA ILE A 14 4.35 6.15 -4.15
C ILE A 14 4.95 4.76 -4.30
N GLY A 15 5.91 4.35 -3.47
CA GLY A 15 6.48 3.00 -3.47
C GLY A 15 5.47 1.90 -3.15
N MET A 16 4.61 2.12 -2.15
CA MET A 16 3.54 1.19 -1.77
C MET A 16 2.41 1.12 -2.81
N PHE A 17 2.10 2.23 -3.47
CA PHE A 17 1.14 2.25 -4.60
C PHE A 17 1.75 1.70 -5.91
N SER A 18 3.06 1.84 -6.10
CA SER A 18 3.84 1.34 -7.24
C SER A 18 3.98 -0.19 -7.25
N LEU A 19 3.77 -0.86 -6.11
CA LEU A 19 3.74 -2.31 -6.05
C LEU A 19 2.52 -2.82 -6.83
N THR A 20 2.73 -3.18 -8.09
CA THR A 20 1.76 -3.83 -8.97
C THR A 20 2.08 -5.31 -9.10
N ARG A 21 1.12 -6.09 -9.61
CA ARG A 21 1.32 -7.51 -9.93
C ARG A 21 2.53 -7.71 -10.84
N GLU A 22 2.68 -6.90 -11.89
CA GLU A 22 3.82 -6.96 -12.81
C GLU A 22 5.16 -6.68 -12.12
N LYS A 23 5.19 -5.73 -11.17
CA LYS A 23 6.40 -5.42 -10.42
C LYS A 23 6.77 -6.53 -9.44
N ALA A 24 5.76 -7.10 -8.77
CA ALA A 24 5.93 -8.25 -7.89
C ALA A 24 6.42 -9.48 -8.67
N GLU A 25 5.87 -9.74 -9.85
CA GLU A 25 6.31 -10.80 -10.76
C GLU A 25 7.77 -10.61 -11.19
N GLN A 26 8.18 -9.38 -11.51
CA GLN A 26 9.59 -9.06 -11.82
C GLN A 26 10.51 -9.40 -10.64
N ILE A 27 10.17 -8.97 -9.43
CA ILE A 27 10.98 -9.21 -8.23
C ILE A 27 11.10 -10.71 -7.97
N ILE A 28 9.98 -11.44 -8.02
CA ILE A 28 9.99 -12.89 -7.77
C ILE A 28 10.75 -13.64 -8.86
N LYS A 29 10.64 -13.21 -10.11
CA LYS A 29 11.42 -13.78 -11.22
C LYS A 29 12.92 -13.61 -10.98
N GLU A 30 13.37 -12.44 -10.53
CA GLU A 30 14.78 -12.25 -10.16
C GLU A 30 15.21 -13.16 -9.01
N LEU A 31 14.35 -13.40 -8.02
CA LEU A 31 14.64 -14.32 -6.91
C LEU A 31 14.80 -15.76 -7.40
N VAL A 32 13.98 -16.18 -8.37
CA VAL A 32 14.09 -17.49 -9.01
C VAL A 32 15.37 -17.60 -9.85
N GLU A 33 15.69 -16.59 -10.65
CA GLU A 33 16.91 -16.55 -11.47
C GLU A 33 18.19 -16.59 -10.61
N ARG A 34 18.16 -15.98 -9.43
CA ARG A 34 19.25 -16.02 -8.45
C ARG A 34 19.29 -17.33 -7.65
N GLY A 35 18.36 -18.25 -7.88
CA GLY A 35 18.25 -19.52 -7.14
C GLY A 35 17.82 -19.37 -5.69
N GLN A 36 17.27 -18.22 -5.30
CA GLN A 36 16.81 -17.94 -3.93
C GLN A 36 15.42 -18.51 -3.64
N VAL A 37 14.63 -18.74 -4.70
CA VAL A 37 13.27 -19.28 -4.62
C VAL A 37 13.10 -20.28 -5.76
N ASN A 38 12.45 -21.41 -5.53
CA ASN A 38 12.14 -22.35 -6.61
C ASN A 38 10.86 -21.93 -7.38
N LYS A 39 10.65 -22.48 -8.59
CA LYS A 39 9.51 -22.08 -9.43
C LYS A 39 8.14 -22.40 -8.80
N ASP A 40 8.08 -23.44 -7.97
CA ASP A 40 6.83 -23.87 -7.34
C ASP A 40 6.43 -22.93 -6.20
N GLU A 41 7.41 -22.44 -5.43
CA GLU A 41 7.24 -21.45 -4.37
C GLU A 41 6.97 -20.04 -4.91
N ALA A 42 7.53 -19.70 -6.06
CA ALA A 42 7.42 -18.37 -6.67
C ALA A 42 5.96 -17.92 -6.82
N LYS A 43 5.07 -18.84 -7.23
CA LYS A 43 3.66 -18.53 -7.46
C LYS A 43 2.91 -18.25 -6.15
N GLY A 44 3.19 -19.03 -5.11
CA GLY A 44 2.63 -18.83 -3.76
C GLY A 44 3.10 -17.51 -3.15
N LEU A 45 4.39 -17.21 -3.30
CA LEU A 45 4.98 -15.93 -2.86
C LEU A 45 4.33 -14.72 -3.55
N LEU A 46 4.04 -14.83 -4.85
CA LEU A 46 3.39 -13.76 -5.59
C LEU A 46 1.98 -13.49 -5.06
N ASP A 47 1.19 -14.55 -4.92
CA ASP A 47 -0.19 -14.42 -4.45
C ASP A 47 -0.26 -13.92 -3.01
N GLU A 48 0.66 -14.37 -2.15
CA GLU A 48 0.76 -13.89 -0.76
C GLU A 48 1.17 -12.41 -0.68
N LEU A 49 2.14 -11.99 -1.50
CA LEU A 49 2.56 -10.59 -1.60
C LEU A 49 1.41 -9.69 -2.06
N MET A 50 0.66 -10.12 -3.08
CA MET A 50 -0.49 -9.41 -3.60
C MET A 50 -1.63 -9.31 -2.57
N ALA A 51 -1.96 -10.42 -1.90
CA ALA A 51 -3.00 -10.46 -0.89
C ALA A 51 -2.67 -9.57 0.33
N ARG A 52 -1.40 -9.57 0.78
CA ARG A 52 -0.95 -8.64 1.82
C ARG A 52 -1.04 -7.19 1.37
N GLY A 53 -0.60 -6.89 0.14
CA GLY A 53 -0.66 -5.54 -0.41
C GLY A 53 -2.09 -4.99 -0.46
N GLU A 54 -3.07 -5.78 -0.89
CA GLU A 54 -4.49 -5.39 -0.88
C GLU A 54 -5.04 -5.17 0.52
N LYS A 55 -4.67 -6.04 1.47
CA LYS A 55 -5.09 -5.91 2.87
C LYS A 55 -4.54 -4.62 3.50
N GLU A 56 -3.27 -4.32 3.30
CA GLU A 56 -2.64 -3.09 3.81
C GLU A 56 -3.24 -1.83 3.16
N ARG A 57 -3.47 -1.84 1.85
CA ARG A 57 -4.16 -0.73 1.15
C ARG A 57 -5.55 -0.48 1.72
N THR A 58 -6.30 -1.55 1.98
CA THR A 58 -7.64 -1.46 2.58
C THR A 58 -7.58 -0.89 3.99
N ALA A 59 -6.67 -1.38 4.83
CA ALA A 59 -6.49 -0.90 6.20
C ALA A 59 -6.08 0.58 6.24
N LEU A 60 -5.13 1.00 5.39
CA LEU A 60 -4.75 2.40 5.23
C LEU A 60 -5.92 3.27 4.76
N GLY A 61 -6.70 2.79 3.78
CA GLY A 61 -7.89 3.49 3.31
C GLY A 61 -8.95 3.67 4.39
N GLN A 62 -9.15 2.66 5.25
CA GLN A 62 -10.06 2.76 6.39
C GLN A 62 -9.54 3.70 7.48
N PHE A 63 -8.25 3.62 7.79
CA PHE A 63 -7.60 4.52 8.75
C PHE A 63 -7.72 5.99 8.31
N MET A 64 -7.38 6.28 7.05
CA MET A 64 -7.52 7.61 6.47
C MET A 64 -8.96 8.10 6.52
N ARG A 65 -9.95 7.28 6.14
CA ARG A 65 -11.37 7.66 6.24
C ARG A 65 -11.78 8.01 7.66
N LYS A 66 -11.43 7.18 8.64
CA LYS A 66 -11.72 7.44 10.05
C LYS A 66 -11.09 8.74 10.55
N GLU A 67 -9.83 9.00 10.18
CA GLU A 67 -9.15 10.21 10.62
C GLU A 67 -9.74 11.47 9.95
N PHE A 68 -10.13 11.37 8.68
CA PHE A 68 -10.87 12.43 7.99
C PHE A 68 -12.26 12.68 8.58
N GLU A 69 -13.02 11.63 8.90
CA GLU A 69 -14.33 11.74 9.56
C GLU A 69 -14.21 12.39 10.94
N LYS A 70 -13.18 12.01 11.71
CA LYS A 70 -12.89 12.58 13.03
C LYS A 70 -12.52 14.07 12.93
N MET A 71 -11.64 14.44 12.00
CA MET A 71 -11.31 15.83 11.73
C MET A 71 -12.52 16.64 11.27
N GLN A 72 -13.40 16.08 10.43
CA GLN A 72 -14.62 16.75 10.00
C GLN A 72 -15.57 17.02 11.16
N GLY A 73 -15.75 16.04 12.06
CA GLY A 73 -16.55 16.21 13.28
C GLY A 73 -15.97 17.26 14.23
N GLU A 74 -14.64 17.30 14.39
CA GLU A 74 -13.95 18.28 15.24
C GLU A 74 -13.93 19.70 14.65
N LEU A 75 -13.94 19.84 13.32
CA LEU A 75 -13.94 21.13 12.60
C LEU A 75 -15.35 21.61 12.20
N GLY A 76 -16.41 20.87 12.51
CA GLY A 76 -17.79 21.21 12.13
C GLY A 76 -18.07 21.15 10.61
N LEU A 77 -17.24 20.43 9.86
CA LEU A 77 -17.38 20.31 8.41
C LEU A 77 -18.38 19.19 8.08
N VAL A 78 -19.61 19.58 7.73
CA VAL A 78 -20.68 18.66 7.33
C VAL A 78 -20.33 17.99 6.00
N ASN A 79 -20.41 16.67 5.94
CA ASN A 79 -20.23 15.90 4.72
C ASN A 79 -21.46 16.12 3.82
N LYS A 80 -21.28 16.23 2.49
CA LYS A 80 -22.40 16.43 1.53
C LYS A 80 -23.49 15.34 1.59
N LYS A 81 -23.27 14.24 2.31
CA LYS A 81 -24.28 13.21 2.58
C LYS A 81 -25.37 13.65 3.56
N GLU A 82 -25.20 14.78 4.25
CA GLU A 82 -26.20 15.36 5.16
C GLU A 82 -26.95 16.57 4.56
N LEU A 83 -26.80 16.82 3.24
CA LEU A 83 -27.60 17.78 2.46
C LEU A 83 -28.52 17.06 1.46
#